data_AF-A0A6G8AT47-F1
#
_entry.id   AF-A0A6G8AT47-F1
#
_cell.length_a   1.000
_cell.length_b   1.000
_cell.length_c   1.000
_cell.angle_alpha   90.00
_cell.angle_beta   90.00
_cell.angle_gamma   90.00
#
_symmetry.space_group_name_H-M   'P 1'
#
loop_
_entity.id
_entity.type
_entity.pdbx_description
1 polymer ?
#
loop_
_entity_poly.entity_id
_entity_poly.type
_entity_poly.pdbx_seq_one_letter_code
_entity_poly.pdbx_strand_id
1 'polypeptide(L)'
;MNTEKIITDLHQIKLSFNEPLSQFTYTKTGGPADCLLFPKSTEEVKEIIDYCNEENIEWLCLGNASNLIVSDGGIAGFVIMLSELNQVTITENTIIADAGAKLIDVTKEALNVDLSGLEFACGIPGSIGGAAYMNAGAYGGELVDVFESAEIILEDGNIVTYHKEDMDFSYRHSVLQSMKGIVLNVTFTLEHGDHTEIKAKMDELTHLRESKQPLEYPSCGSVFKRPEGYFTGKLIQDANLQGLKWGGAQISTKHAGFIVNIDHATATDYVELIQHIQEVILKEFGVTLEPEVRVIGREK
;
A
#
# COMPACT_ATOMS: atom_id res chain seq x y z
N MET A 1 1.02 5.67 -27.46
CA MET A 1 -0.22 6.09 -26.79
C MET A 1 -0.74 7.36 -27.48
N ASN A 2 -2.00 7.39 -27.92
CA ASN A 2 -2.60 8.57 -28.56
C ASN A 2 -3.25 9.46 -27.50
N THR A 3 -2.56 10.52 -27.07
CA THR A 3 -3.00 11.36 -25.95
C THR A 3 -4.26 12.17 -26.26
N GLU A 4 -4.45 12.63 -27.50
CA GLU A 4 -5.66 13.37 -27.91
C GLU A 4 -6.91 12.48 -27.87
N LYS A 5 -6.77 11.23 -28.33
CA LYS A 5 -7.83 10.23 -28.23
C LYS A 5 -8.19 9.95 -26.77
N ILE A 6 -7.19 9.74 -25.90
CA ILE A 6 -7.42 9.49 -24.46
C ILE A 6 -8.18 10.64 -23.80
N ILE A 7 -7.76 11.88 -24.05
CA ILE A 7 -8.42 13.07 -23.49
C ILE A 7 -9.87 13.16 -23.96
N THR A 8 -10.15 12.78 -25.21
CA THR A 8 -11.49 12.83 -25.79
C THR A 8 -12.38 11.73 -25.22
N ASP A 9 -11.89 10.49 -25.20
CA ASP A 9 -12.66 9.32 -24.82
C ASP A 9 -12.90 9.30 -23.30
N LEU A 10 -11.88 9.60 -22.48
CA LEU A 10 -11.94 9.62 -21.01
C LEU A 10 -12.11 11.03 -20.43
N HIS A 11 -12.78 11.93 -21.16
CA HIS A 11 -12.90 13.36 -20.84
C HIS A 11 -13.53 13.68 -19.48
N GLN A 12 -14.26 12.75 -18.86
CA GLN A 12 -14.87 12.91 -17.53
C GLN A 12 -13.93 12.51 -16.39
N ILE A 13 -12.82 11.83 -16.70
CA ILE A 13 -11.87 11.28 -15.74
C ILE A 13 -10.69 12.23 -15.62
N LYS A 14 -10.35 12.59 -14.38
CA LYS A 14 -9.17 13.40 -14.09
C LYS A 14 -7.92 12.61 -14.46
N LEU A 15 -7.11 13.14 -15.37
CA LEU A 15 -5.89 12.50 -15.85
C LEU A 15 -4.73 13.47 -16.06
N SER A 16 -3.51 12.95 -16.01
CA SER A 16 -2.27 13.67 -16.35
C SER A 16 -1.29 12.77 -17.09
N PHE A 17 -0.46 13.36 -17.96
CA PHE A 17 0.56 12.61 -18.72
C PHE A 17 1.96 12.95 -18.22
N ASN A 18 2.84 11.94 -18.20
CA ASN A 18 4.24 12.06 -17.77
C ASN A 18 4.40 12.64 -16.35
N GLU A 19 3.45 12.36 -15.47
CA GLU A 19 3.47 12.90 -14.10
C GLU A 19 4.41 12.07 -13.21
N PRO A 20 5.38 12.70 -12.51
CA PRO A 20 6.31 11.99 -11.62
C PRO A 20 5.58 11.37 -10.43
N LEU A 21 5.69 10.05 -10.27
CA LEU A 21 5.04 9.31 -9.19
C LEU A 21 5.63 9.63 -7.81
N SER A 22 6.80 10.27 -7.73
CA SER A 22 7.34 10.83 -6.48
C SER A 22 6.43 11.84 -5.78
N GLN A 23 5.47 12.44 -6.48
CA GLN A 23 4.44 13.31 -5.87
C GLN A 23 3.34 12.52 -5.14
N PHE A 24 3.24 11.22 -5.40
CA PHE A 24 2.12 10.36 -4.97
C PHE A 24 2.55 9.19 -4.09
N THR A 25 3.80 8.75 -4.17
CA THR A 25 4.33 7.66 -3.35
C THR A 25 4.68 8.13 -1.93
N TYR A 26 4.51 7.25 -0.95
CA TYR A 26 4.82 7.58 0.44
C TYR A 26 6.33 7.71 0.69
N THR A 27 7.17 7.10 -0.14
CA THR A 27 8.63 7.27 -0.14
C THR A 27 9.08 8.58 -0.80
N LYS A 28 8.17 9.28 -1.50
CA LYS A 28 8.47 10.44 -2.35
C LYS A 28 9.53 10.12 -3.42
N THR A 29 9.47 8.92 -3.98
CA THR A 29 10.33 8.43 -5.06
C THR A 29 9.49 7.93 -6.24
N GLY A 30 10.04 7.92 -7.45
CA GLY A 30 9.33 7.45 -8.63
C GLY A 30 9.42 8.36 -9.82
N GLY A 31 9.75 7.76 -10.97
CA GLY A 31 9.72 8.40 -12.27
C GLY A 31 8.29 8.64 -12.79
N PRO A 32 8.16 9.09 -14.05
CA PRO A 32 6.87 9.47 -14.62
C PRO A 32 5.97 8.26 -14.93
N ALA A 33 4.67 8.38 -14.63
CA ALA A 33 3.64 7.55 -15.24
C ALA A 33 3.31 8.09 -16.64
N ASP A 34 3.24 7.22 -17.65
CA ASP A 34 2.90 7.69 -19.00
C ASP A 34 1.51 8.35 -19.02
N CYS A 35 0.51 7.76 -18.35
CA CYS A 35 -0.79 8.35 -18.06
C CYS A 35 -1.24 8.00 -16.63
N LEU A 36 -1.57 8.99 -15.81
CA LEU A 36 -2.04 8.85 -14.44
C LEU A 36 -3.52 9.25 -14.38
N LEU A 37 -4.37 8.39 -13.83
CA LEU A 37 -5.83 8.58 -13.79
C LEU A 37 -6.37 8.51 -12.36
N PHE A 38 -7.38 9.33 -12.06
CA PHE A 38 -8.02 9.43 -10.75
C PHE A 38 -9.54 9.25 -10.88
N PRO A 39 -10.03 8.01 -11.03
CA PRO A 39 -11.46 7.73 -11.07
C PRO A 39 -12.11 8.00 -9.71
N LYS A 40 -13.35 8.50 -9.72
CA LYS A 40 -14.13 8.82 -8.52
C LYS A 40 -15.32 7.88 -8.29
N SER A 41 -15.58 6.95 -9.20
CA SER A 41 -16.66 5.96 -9.09
C SER A 41 -16.25 4.62 -9.71
N THR A 42 -16.97 3.55 -9.34
CA THR A 42 -16.79 2.21 -9.94
C THR A 42 -17.00 2.24 -11.45
N GLU A 43 -17.94 3.04 -11.94
CA GLU A 43 -18.21 3.20 -13.38
C GLU A 43 -17.01 3.81 -14.09
N GLU A 44 -16.37 4.84 -13.51
CA GLU A 44 -15.16 5.43 -14.09
C GLU A 44 -13.99 4.43 -14.07
N VAL A 45 -13.84 3.62 -13.02
CA VAL A 45 -12.83 2.53 -13.02
C VAL A 45 -13.12 1.56 -14.16
N LYS A 46 -14.37 1.13 -14.33
CA LYS A 46 -14.76 0.22 -15.41
C LYS A 46 -14.49 0.82 -16.79
N GLU A 47 -14.84 2.09 -17.00
CA GLU A 47 -14.58 2.81 -18.25
C GLU A 47 -13.08 2.80 -18.60
N ILE A 48 -12.20 2.99 -17.61
CA ILE A 48 -10.75 2.91 -17.82
C ILE A 48 -10.32 1.50 -18.22
N ILE A 49 -10.81 0.46 -17.54
CA ILE A 49 -10.43 -0.92 -17.84
C ILE A 49 -10.92 -1.34 -19.22
N ASP A 50 -12.17 -1.03 -19.56
CA ASP A 50 -12.74 -1.32 -20.88
C ASP A 50 -11.92 -0.60 -21.98
N TYR A 51 -11.56 0.67 -21.78
CA TYR A 51 -10.69 1.42 -22.69
C TYR A 51 -9.31 0.77 -22.86
N CYS A 52 -8.69 0.34 -21.75
CA CYS A 52 -7.39 -0.32 -21.78
C CYS A 52 -7.43 -1.63 -22.56
N ASN A 53 -8.52 -2.40 -22.42
CA ASN A 53 -8.73 -3.64 -23.15
C ASN A 53 -8.94 -3.41 -24.65
N GLU A 54 -9.72 -2.40 -25.02
CA GLU A 54 -9.96 -2.04 -26.43
C GLU A 54 -8.67 -1.56 -27.12
N GLU A 55 -7.89 -0.72 -26.45
CA GLU A 55 -6.68 -0.10 -27.01
C GLU A 55 -5.39 -0.91 -26.74
N ASN A 56 -5.49 -2.06 -26.06
CA ASN A 56 -4.37 -2.90 -25.63
C ASN A 56 -3.31 -2.12 -24.84
N ILE A 57 -3.76 -1.35 -23.84
CA ILE A 57 -2.92 -0.55 -22.95
C ILE A 57 -2.75 -1.30 -21.63
N GLU A 58 -1.50 -1.55 -21.24
CA GLU A 58 -1.19 -2.06 -19.91
C GLU A 58 -1.56 -1.04 -18.83
N TRP A 59 -2.10 -1.54 -17.72
CA TRP A 59 -2.50 -0.72 -16.60
C TRP A 59 -2.03 -1.31 -15.27
N LEU A 60 -1.82 -0.43 -14.31
CA LEU A 60 -1.49 -0.76 -12.92
C LEU A 60 -2.32 0.11 -11.98
N CYS A 61 -2.96 -0.52 -11.00
CA CYS A 61 -3.63 0.21 -9.93
C CYS A 61 -2.69 0.41 -8.74
N LEU A 62 -2.60 1.64 -8.25
CA LEU A 62 -1.88 2.00 -7.04
C LEU A 62 -2.88 2.57 -6.02
N GLY A 63 -2.83 2.06 -4.78
CA GLY A 63 -3.45 2.73 -3.64
C GLY A 63 -2.66 3.98 -3.23
N ASN A 64 -2.56 4.25 -1.94
CA ASN A 64 -1.71 5.35 -1.41
C ASN A 64 -0.19 5.09 -1.50
N ALA A 65 0.22 4.08 -2.26
CA ALA A 65 1.61 3.74 -2.55
C ALA A 65 2.56 3.76 -1.33
N SER A 66 2.09 3.22 -0.19
CA SER A 66 2.83 3.19 1.08
C SER A 66 3.78 1.99 1.24
N ASN A 67 3.65 0.97 0.38
CA ASN A 67 4.47 -0.25 0.41
C ASN A 67 5.20 -0.51 -0.94
N LEU A 68 5.56 0.56 -1.65
CA LEU A 68 6.12 0.47 -3.00
C LEU A 68 7.34 1.38 -3.15
N ILE A 69 8.25 0.98 -4.04
CA ILE A 69 9.28 1.82 -4.63
C ILE A 69 9.05 1.81 -6.14
N VAL A 70 8.73 2.97 -6.69
CA VAL A 70 8.59 3.14 -8.14
C VAL A 70 9.95 3.49 -8.70
N SER A 71 10.44 2.74 -9.68
CA SER A 71 11.72 2.99 -10.34
C SER A 71 11.80 4.39 -10.95
N ASP A 72 13.02 4.92 -11.08
CA ASP A 72 13.25 6.27 -11.65
C ASP A 72 12.89 6.36 -13.14
N GLY A 73 12.80 5.22 -13.85
CA GLY A 73 12.25 5.13 -15.20
C GLY A 73 10.72 5.25 -15.28
N GLY A 74 10.03 5.24 -14.13
CA GLY A 74 8.58 5.41 -14.06
C GLY A 74 7.79 4.19 -14.56
N ILE A 75 6.53 4.40 -14.92
CA ILE A 75 5.60 3.32 -15.27
C ILE A 75 5.03 3.54 -16.68
N ALA A 76 5.10 2.49 -17.50
CA ALA A 76 4.51 2.49 -18.83
C ALA A 76 3.01 2.25 -18.78
N GLY A 77 2.27 2.84 -19.72
CA GLY A 77 0.82 2.65 -19.81
C GLY A 77 0.06 3.47 -18.76
N PHE A 78 -1.03 2.91 -18.23
CA PHE A 78 -1.94 3.61 -17.32
C PHE A 78 -1.62 3.29 -15.87
N VAL A 79 -1.54 4.33 -15.04
CA VAL A 79 -1.50 4.22 -13.60
C VAL A 79 -2.81 4.75 -13.04
N ILE A 80 -3.56 3.90 -12.36
CA ILE A 80 -4.87 4.22 -11.81
C ILE A 80 -4.70 4.43 -10.30
N MET A 81 -5.03 5.61 -9.81
CA MET A 81 -5.01 5.94 -8.39
C MET A 81 -6.42 6.17 -7.87
N LEU A 82 -6.85 5.32 -6.93
CA LEU A 82 -8.22 5.32 -6.44
C LEU A 82 -8.49 6.38 -5.37
N SER A 83 -7.61 7.34 -5.13
CA SER A 83 -7.71 8.28 -4.00
C SER A 83 -9.00 9.12 -3.98
N GLU A 84 -9.68 9.27 -5.11
CA GLU A 84 -10.96 9.98 -5.24
C GLU A 84 -12.18 9.05 -5.06
N LEU A 85 -12.00 7.72 -5.17
CA LEU A 85 -12.99 6.68 -4.84
C LEU A 85 -12.81 6.31 -3.35
N ASN A 86 -13.42 7.08 -2.45
CA ASN A 86 -13.08 7.07 -1.02
C ASN A 86 -14.27 7.18 -0.06
N GLN A 87 -15.48 6.86 -0.52
CA GLN A 87 -16.66 6.87 0.33
C GLN A 87 -16.59 5.78 1.40
N VAL A 88 -17.18 6.06 2.56
CA VAL A 88 -17.31 5.12 3.68
C VAL A 88 -18.77 5.17 4.13
N THR A 89 -19.42 4.03 4.14
CA THR A 89 -20.80 3.88 4.61
C THR A 89 -20.81 2.91 5.78
N ILE A 90 -21.54 3.27 6.84
CA ILE A 90 -21.69 2.45 8.04
C ILE A 90 -23.18 2.15 8.22
N THR A 91 -23.51 0.89 8.45
CA THR A 91 -24.87 0.45 8.77
C THR A 91 -24.80 -0.65 9.83
N GLU A 92 -25.38 -0.38 11.01
CA GLU A 92 -25.25 -1.23 12.19
C GLU A 92 -23.78 -1.52 12.51
N ASN A 93 -23.35 -2.78 12.40
CA ASN A 93 -21.99 -3.24 12.63
C ASN A 93 -21.20 -3.50 11.35
N THR A 94 -21.70 -3.06 10.19
CA THR A 94 -21.08 -3.26 8.89
C THR A 94 -20.50 -1.94 8.37
N ILE A 95 -19.25 -1.98 7.91
CA ILE A 95 -18.58 -0.85 7.24
C ILE A 95 -18.28 -1.24 5.81
N ILE A 96 -18.79 -0.48 4.84
CA ILE A 96 -18.41 -0.57 3.43
C ILE A 96 -17.52 0.63 3.12
N ALA A 97 -16.27 0.37 2.77
CA ALA A 97 -15.30 1.42 2.46
C ALA A 97 -14.72 1.23 1.06
N ASP A 98 -14.76 2.29 0.28
CA ASP A 98 -14.15 2.34 -1.04
C ASP A 98 -12.63 2.12 -0.95
N ALA A 99 -12.06 1.53 -2.00
CA ALA A 99 -10.67 1.11 -2.03
C ALA A 99 -9.64 2.25 -1.89
N GLY A 100 -10.02 3.48 -2.21
CA GLY A 100 -9.20 4.67 -2.02
C GLY A 100 -9.26 5.29 -0.63
N ALA A 101 -10.25 4.93 0.18
CA ALA A 101 -10.38 5.44 1.55
C ALA A 101 -9.12 5.10 2.36
N LYS A 102 -8.67 6.04 3.19
CA LYS A 102 -7.49 5.82 4.03
C LYS A 102 -7.86 4.85 5.15
N LEU A 103 -7.08 3.78 5.30
CA LEU A 103 -7.32 2.76 6.33
C LEU A 103 -7.41 3.39 7.73
N ILE A 104 -6.51 4.33 8.05
CA ILE A 104 -6.52 5.07 9.33
C ILE A 104 -7.83 5.81 9.55
N ASP A 105 -8.39 6.43 8.51
CA ASP A 105 -9.62 7.21 8.67
C ASP A 105 -10.82 6.28 8.86
N VAL A 106 -10.86 5.13 8.19
CA VAL A 106 -11.87 4.08 8.44
C VAL A 106 -11.81 3.56 9.88
N THR A 107 -10.62 3.40 10.47
CA THR A 107 -10.52 3.01 11.89
C THR A 107 -11.10 4.06 12.85
N LYS A 108 -11.02 5.35 12.49
CA LYS A 108 -11.62 6.43 13.29
C LYS A 108 -13.13 6.47 13.15
N GLU A 109 -13.64 6.22 11.93
CA GLU A 109 -15.08 6.12 11.71
C GLU A 109 -15.68 4.94 12.48
N ALA A 110 -14.99 3.79 12.55
CA ALA A 110 -15.38 2.66 13.39
C ALA A 110 -15.44 3.04 14.88
N LEU A 111 -14.41 3.74 15.40
CA LEU A 111 -14.40 4.25 16.78
C LEU A 111 -15.57 5.22 17.05
N ASN A 112 -15.91 6.10 16.10
CA ASN A 112 -16.97 7.10 16.26
C ASN A 112 -18.36 6.48 16.46
N VAL A 113 -18.55 5.23 16.02
CA VAL A 113 -19.80 4.47 16.14
C VAL A 113 -19.67 3.25 17.05
N ASP A 114 -18.63 3.23 17.89
CA ASP A 114 -18.40 2.20 18.91
C ASP A 114 -18.26 0.78 18.34
N LEU A 115 -17.60 0.65 17.18
CA LEU A 115 -17.27 -0.63 16.56
C LEU A 115 -15.82 -1.02 16.81
N SER A 116 -15.62 -2.21 17.37
CA SER A 116 -14.35 -2.86 17.68
C SER A 116 -13.95 -3.87 16.59
N GLY A 117 -12.64 -4.06 16.42
CA GLY A 117 -12.03 -5.01 15.48
C GLY A 117 -10.98 -4.40 14.55
N LEU A 118 -10.99 -3.07 14.38
CA LEU A 118 -10.04 -2.34 13.51
C LEU A 118 -8.93 -1.59 14.25
N GLU A 119 -8.84 -1.72 15.57
CA GLU A 119 -7.88 -0.98 16.40
C GLU A 119 -6.44 -1.27 15.95
N PHE A 120 -6.17 -2.52 15.55
CA PHE A 120 -4.86 -2.96 15.05
C PHE A 120 -4.36 -2.12 13.86
N ALA A 121 -5.28 -1.57 13.07
CA ALA A 121 -5.02 -0.82 11.85
C ALA A 121 -4.94 0.71 12.08
N CYS A 122 -5.16 1.21 13.29
CA CYS A 122 -5.25 2.65 13.58
C CYS A 122 -4.02 3.46 13.18
N GLY A 123 -2.87 2.78 13.09
CA GLY A 123 -1.62 3.37 12.64
C GLY A 123 -1.22 3.00 11.22
N ILE A 124 -1.86 2.06 10.50
CA ILE A 124 -1.32 1.53 9.25
C ILE A 124 -1.56 2.52 8.09
N PRO A 125 -0.52 3.10 7.48
CA PRO A 125 -0.69 4.00 6.34
C PRO A 125 -1.05 3.19 5.09
N GLY A 126 -1.94 3.73 4.27
CA GLY A 126 -2.38 3.04 3.06
C GLY A 126 -3.83 3.35 2.74
N SER A 127 -4.33 2.71 1.69
CA SER A 127 -5.75 2.73 1.36
C SER A 127 -6.39 1.37 1.68
N ILE A 128 -7.72 1.31 1.73
CA ILE A 128 -8.48 0.08 1.96
C ILE A 128 -8.17 -0.99 0.90
N GLY A 129 -8.10 -0.61 -0.38
CA GLY A 129 -7.75 -1.53 -1.46
C GLY A 129 -6.33 -2.09 -1.31
N GLY A 130 -5.37 -1.24 -0.90
CA GLY A 130 -4.01 -1.69 -0.58
C GLY A 130 -3.96 -2.60 0.64
N ALA A 131 -4.83 -2.35 1.63
CA ALA A 131 -4.94 -3.21 2.81
C ALA A 131 -5.45 -4.61 2.44
N ALA A 132 -6.48 -4.71 1.59
CA ALA A 132 -6.99 -5.98 1.07
C ALA A 132 -5.96 -6.69 0.16
N TYR A 133 -5.24 -5.94 -0.66
CA TYR A 133 -4.16 -6.50 -1.49
C TYR A 133 -3.04 -7.15 -0.65
N MET A 134 -2.75 -6.59 0.53
CA MET A 134 -1.64 -7.03 1.38
C MET A 134 -2.06 -7.90 2.56
N ASN A 135 -3.35 -8.17 2.80
CA ASN A 135 -3.85 -8.63 4.10
C ASN A 135 -3.18 -7.84 5.24
N ALA A 136 -3.33 -6.51 5.21
CA ALA A 136 -2.60 -5.62 6.11
C ALA A 136 -2.89 -5.97 7.57
N GLY A 137 -1.85 -5.98 8.40
CA GLY A 137 -1.98 -6.35 9.80
C GLY A 137 -0.85 -5.81 10.66
N ALA A 138 -1.15 -5.60 11.94
CA ALA A 138 -0.20 -5.15 12.94
C ALA A 138 -0.68 -5.59 14.33
N TYR A 139 0.24 -5.69 15.29
CA TYR A 139 -0.11 -5.92 16.70
C TYR A 139 -1.00 -7.14 16.99
N GLY A 140 -0.95 -8.16 16.13
CA GLY A 140 -1.70 -9.41 16.29
C GLY A 140 -3.08 -9.44 15.61
N GLY A 141 -3.51 -8.34 15.00
CA GLY A 141 -4.70 -8.31 14.13
C GLY A 141 -4.33 -8.15 12.65
N GLU A 142 -5.15 -8.71 11.78
CA GLU A 142 -5.04 -8.65 10.33
C GLU A 142 -6.39 -8.31 9.68
N LEU A 143 -6.37 -7.81 8.45
CA LEU A 143 -7.58 -7.44 7.74
C LEU A 143 -8.56 -8.62 7.62
N VAL A 144 -8.04 -9.83 7.40
CA VAL A 144 -8.81 -11.07 7.32
C VAL A 144 -9.66 -11.35 8.57
N ASP A 145 -9.30 -10.80 9.73
CA ASP A 145 -10.04 -11.03 10.98
C ASP A 145 -11.42 -10.36 10.98
N VAL A 146 -11.57 -9.28 10.20
CA VAL A 146 -12.79 -8.45 10.12
C VAL A 146 -13.38 -8.35 8.71
N PHE A 147 -12.73 -8.98 7.73
CA PHE A 147 -13.14 -8.96 6.33
C PHE A 147 -14.35 -9.85 6.07
N GLU A 148 -15.38 -9.29 5.44
CA GLU A 148 -16.57 -10.03 4.98
C GLU A 148 -16.49 -10.29 3.47
N SER A 149 -16.31 -9.23 2.68
CA SER A 149 -16.23 -9.33 1.22
C SER A 149 -15.55 -8.13 0.56
N ALA A 150 -15.19 -8.24 -0.71
CA ALA A 150 -14.74 -7.13 -1.54
C ALA A 150 -15.36 -7.20 -2.94
N GLU A 151 -15.73 -6.05 -3.50
CA GLU A 151 -16.00 -5.95 -4.93
C GLU A 151 -14.69 -5.70 -5.68
N ILE A 152 -14.46 -6.48 -6.73
CA ILE A 152 -13.22 -6.49 -7.49
C ILE A 152 -13.55 -6.43 -8.98
N ILE A 153 -12.94 -5.50 -9.71
CA ILE A 153 -12.94 -5.54 -11.18
C ILE A 153 -11.73 -6.33 -11.66
N LEU A 154 -11.99 -7.35 -12.47
CA LEU A 154 -10.97 -8.22 -13.07
C LEU A 154 -10.40 -7.60 -14.35
N GLU A 155 -9.32 -8.18 -14.85
CA GLU A 155 -8.65 -7.71 -16.09
C GLU A 155 -9.57 -7.66 -17.31
N ASP A 156 -10.54 -8.57 -17.40
CA ASP A 156 -11.53 -8.60 -18.49
C ASP A 156 -12.66 -7.58 -18.33
N GLY A 157 -12.65 -6.77 -17.27
CA GLY A 157 -13.67 -5.76 -16.97
C GLY A 157 -14.92 -6.29 -16.27
N ASN A 158 -14.95 -7.58 -15.89
CA ASN A 158 -16.01 -8.15 -15.06
C ASN A 158 -15.84 -7.73 -13.60
N ILE A 159 -16.95 -7.38 -12.96
CA ILE A 159 -17.00 -7.10 -11.52
C ILE A 159 -17.50 -8.34 -10.80
N VAL A 160 -16.74 -8.78 -9.79
CA VAL A 160 -17.03 -9.95 -8.97
C VAL A 160 -17.01 -9.57 -7.50
N THR A 161 -17.79 -10.28 -6.69
CA THR A 161 -17.74 -10.18 -5.23
C THR A 161 -16.95 -11.37 -4.70
N TYR A 162 -15.83 -11.10 -4.03
CA TYR A 162 -15.01 -12.11 -3.38
C TYR A 162 -15.23 -12.08 -1.87
N HIS A 163 -15.52 -13.24 -1.30
CA HIS A 163 -15.59 -13.45 0.13
C HIS A 163 -14.23 -13.90 0.67
N LYS A 164 -14.17 -14.12 1.98
CA LYS A 164 -12.94 -14.54 2.68
C LYS A 164 -12.31 -15.80 2.08
N GLU A 165 -13.11 -16.78 1.64
CA GLU A 165 -12.61 -18.01 1.02
C GLU A 165 -12.03 -17.77 -0.38
N ASP A 166 -12.52 -16.77 -1.11
CA ASP A 166 -12.06 -16.45 -2.46
C ASP A 166 -10.76 -15.64 -2.46
N MET A 167 -10.53 -14.86 -1.39
CA MET A 167 -9.38 -13.95 -1.28
C MET A 167 -8.05 -14.65 -0.99
N ASP A 168 -8.07 -15.92 -0.59
CA ASP A 168 -6.88 -16.73 -0.24
C ASP A 168 -5.89 -15.99 0.66
N PHE A 169 -6.41 -15.39 1.75
CA PHE A 169 -5.60 -14.61 2.66
C PHE A 169 -4.57 -15.48 3.41
N SER A 170 -3.33 -15.02 3.42
CA SER A 170 -2.29 -15.52 4.33
C SER A 170 -1.36 -14.38 4.75
N TYR A 171 -0.27 -14.69 5.47
CA TYR A 171 0.62 -13.67 6.01
C TYR A 171 1.17 -12.76 4.89
N ARG A 172 0.72 -11.50 4.90
CA ARG A 172 1.06 -10.48 3.89
C ARG A 172 0.63 -10.81 2.45
N HIS A 173 -0.38 -11.65 2.28
CA HIS A 173 -0.77 -12.18 0.98
C HIS A 173 -2.28 -12.22 0.78
N SER A 174 -2.70 -12.02 -0.47
CA SER A 174 -4.03 -12.34 -0.99
C SER A 174 -3.92 -12.77 -2.46
N VAL A 175 -4.98 -13.40 -2.98
CA VAL A 175 -5.08 -13.89 -4.37
C VAL A 175 -4.76 -12.80 -5.41
N LEU A 176 -5.00 -11.53 -5.08
CA LEU A 176 -4.72 -10.36 -5.93
C LEU A 176 -3.23 -10.14 -6.21
N GLN A 177 -2.34 -10.81 -5.49
CA GLN A 177 -0.91 -10.82 -5.81
C GLN A 177 -0.57 -11.77 -6.96
N SER A 178 -1.46 -12.73 -7.25
CA SER A 178 -1.34 -13.72 -8.32
C SER A 178 -2.32 -13.50 -9.48
N MET A 179 -3.30 -12.61 -9.29
CA MET A 179 -4.35 -12.28 -10.24
C MET A 179 -4.38 -10.77 -10.50
N LYS A 180 -4.57 -10.36 -11.77
CA LYS A 180 -4.72 -8.95 -12.13
C LYS A 180 -6.16 -8.52 -11.88
N GLY A 181 -6.34 -7.59 -10.95
CA GLY A 181 -7.64 -7.03 -10.59
C GLY A 181 -7.49 -5.81 -9.68
N ILE A 182 -8.58 -5.06 -9.54
CA ILE A 182 -8.64 -3.86 -8.72
C ILE A 182 -9.75 -4.02 -7.69
N VAL A 183 -9.42 -3.89 -6.41
CA VAL A 183 -10.42 -3.75 -5.35
C VAL A 183 -11.15 -2.43 -5.54
N LEU A 184 -12.48 -2.45 -5.56
CA LEU A 184 -13.34 -1.27 -5.69
C LEU A 184 -13.82 -0.80 -4.32
N ASN A 185 -14.27 -1.73 -3.48
CA ASN A 185 -14.62 -1.51 -2.08
C ASN A 185 -14.37 -2.78 -1.26
N VAL A 186 -14.34 -2.61 0.06
CA VAL A 186 -14.25 -3.71 1.04
C VAL A 186 -15.37 -3.55 2.06
N THR A 187 -16.03 -4.66 2.38
CA THR A 187 -17.01 -4.76 3.44
C THR A 187 -16.37 -5.44 4.66
N PHE A 188 -16.50 -4.79 5.81
CA PHE A 188 -16.10 -5.29 7.11
C PHE A 188 -17.32 -5.55 7.97
N THR A 189 -17.29 -6.62 8.74
CA THR A 189 -18.26 -6.88 9.80
C THR A 189 -17.53 -6.83 11.13
N LEU A 190 -17.95 -5.92 11.99
CA LEU A 190 -17.31 -5.61 13.26
C LEU A 190 -18.22 -5.97 14.44
N GLU A 191 -17.71 -5.80 15.66
CA GLU A 191 -18.48 -6.01 16.89
C GLU A 191 -18.76 -4.67 17.58
N HIS A 192 -19.93 -4.51 18.18
CA HIS A 192 -20.15 -3.37 19.08
C HIS A 192 -19.26 -3.53 20.33
N GLY A 193 -18.54 -2.47 20.68
CA GLY A 193 -17.65 -2.46 21.84
C GLY A 193 -17.84 -1.23 22.72
N ASP A 194 -17.11 -1.17 23.83
CA ASP A 194 -17.07 0.02 24.67
C ASP A 194 -16.14 1.07 24.05
N HIS A 195 -16.66 2.27 23.81
CA HIS A 195 -15.92 3.39 23.23
C HIS A 195 -14.58 3.65 23.92
N THR A 196 -14.57 3.62 25.26
CA THR A 196 -13.39 3.95 26.06
C THR A 196 -12.32 2.88 25.90
N GLU A 197 -12.71 1.61 25.85
CA GLU A 197 -11.80 0.49 25.62
C GLU A 197 -11.20 0.52 24.21
N ILE A 198 -12.02 0.71 23.18
CA ILE A 198 -11.58 0.82 21.77
C ILE A 198 -10.59 1.99 21.65
N LYS A 199 -10.95 3.16 22.18
CA LYS A 199 -10.09 4.35 22.14
C LYS A 199 -8.77 4.11 22.88
N ALA A 200 -8.82 3.54 24.09
CA ALA A 200 -7.62 3.26 24.86
C ALA A 200 -6.68 2.31 24.12
N LYS A 201 -7.24 1.33 23.40
CA LYS A 201 -6.46 0.42 22.57
C LYS A 201 -5.82 1.15 21.39
N MET A 202 -6.57 1.97 20.67
CA MET A 202 -6.03 2.77 19.55
C MET A 202 -4.93 3.74 20.02
N ASP A 203 -5.11 4.39 21.17
CA ASP A 203 -4.11 5.27 21.77
C ASP A 203 -2.82 4.50 22.13
N GLU A 204 -2.94 3.31 22.75
CA GLU A 204 -1.82 2.41 23.06
C GLU A 204 -1.03 2.05 21.79
N LEU A 205 -1.73 1.58 20.75
CA LEU A 205 -1.11 1.14 19.51
C LEU A 205 -0.48 2.29 18.72
N THR A 206 -1.09 3.47 18.76
CA THR A 206 -0.53 4.71 18.21
C THR A 206 0.78 5.04 18.92
N HIS A 207 0.79 5.06 20.25
CA HIS A 207 1.99 5.33 21.04
C HIS A 207 3.12 4.31 20.77
N LEU A 208 2.78 3.02 20.69
CA LEU A 208 3.74 1.97 20.33
C LEU A 208 4.34 2.19 18.94
N ARG A 209 3.54 2.67 17.98
CA ARG A 209 4.00 2.96 16.62
C ARG A 209 4.92 4.18 16.61
N GLU A 210 4.48 5.27 17.21
CA GLU A 210 5.23 6.54 17.29
C GLU A 210 6.55 6.39 18.05
N SER A 211 6.59 5.60 19.11
CA SER A 211 7.83 5.38 19.87
C SER A 211 8.87 4.55 19.11
N LYS A 212 8.44 3.69 18.18
CA LYS A 212 9.32 2.73 17.50
C LYS A 212 9.60 3.04 16.04
N GLN A 213 8.74 3.78 15.34
CA GLN A 213 8.84 3.95 13.88
C GLN A 213 9.19 5.40 13.49
N PRO A 214 9.94 5.61 12.39
CA PRO A 214 10.36 6.94 11.91
C PRO A 214 9.23 7.62 11.11
N LEU A 215 8.12 7.92 11.75
CA LEU A 215 6.92 8.47 11.10
C LEU A 215 7.11 9.89 10.56
N GLU A 216 8.15 10.59 11.01
CA GLU A 216 8.53 11.93 10.57
C GLU A 216 9.17 11.95 9.17
N TYR A 217 9.61 10.81 8.63
CA TYR A 217 10.22 10.71 7.32
C TYR A 217 9.37 9.89 6.32
N PRO A 218 9.40 10.24 5.03
CA PRO A 218 8.89 9.37 3.96
C PRO A 218 9.61 8.01 4.00
N SER A 219 8.86 6.90 3.91
CA SER A 219 9.40 5.53 3.90
C SER A 219 8.41 4.53 3.30
N CYS A 220 8.80 3.28 3.10
CA CYS A 220 7.94 2.22 2.57
C CYS A 220 7.49 1.19 3.64
N GLY A 221 7.63 1.54 4.92
CA GLY A 221 7.41 0.59 6.00
C GLY A 221 8.64 -0.30 6.26
N SER A 222 8.38 -1.54 6.73
CA SER A 222 9.45 -2.52 6.91
C SER A 222 9.91 -3.00 5.53
N VAL A 223 11.20 -2.87 5.27
CA VAL A 223 11.76 -3.14 3.94
C VAL A 223 11.80 -4.63 3.62
N PHE A 224 12.05 -5.46 4.64
CA PHE A 224 12.17 -6.91 4.50
C PHE A 224 11.16 -7.63 5.37
N LYS A 225 10.72 -8.79 4.89
CA LYS A 225 10.00 -9.77 5.71
C LYS A 225 10.86 -10.21 6.88
N ARG A 226 10.22 -10.79 7.90
CA ARG A 226 10.95 -11.39 9.04
C ARG A 226 11.50 -12.77 8.64
N PRO A 227 12.83 -12.99 8.65
CA PRO A 227 13.38 -14.32 8.46
C PRO A 227 13.08 -15.23 9.67
N GLU A 228 12.87 -16.52 9.41
CA GLU A 228 12.57 -17.50 10.46
C GLU A 228 13.70 -17.54 11.52
N GLY A 229 13.34 -17.39 12.79
CA GLY A 229 14.28 -17.40 13.90
C GLY A 229 15.04 -16.09 14.14
N TYR A 230 14.81 -15.04 13.35
CA TYR A 230 15.55 -13.78 13.43
C TYR A 230 14.63 -12.55 13.46
N PHE A 231 15.21 -11.41 13.86
CA PHE A 231 14.61 -10.09 13.70
C PHE A 231 15.44 -9.27 12.72
N THR A 232 14.85 -8.86 11.60
CA THR A 232 15.54 -8.09 10.53
C THR A 232 16.26 -6.86 11.08
N GLY A 233 15.58 -6.04 11.89
CA GLY A 233 16.19 -4.84 12.47
C GLY A 233 17.39 -5.15 13.37
N LYS A 234 17.38 -6.29 14.07
CA LYS A 234 18.49 -6.72 14.92
C LYS A 234 19.69 -7.15 14.10
N LEU A 235 19.48 -7.91 13.01
CA LEU A 235 20.54 -8.29 12.07
C LEU A 235 21.22 -7.04 11.47
N ILE A 236 20.44 -6.05 11.04
CA ILE A 236 20.96 -4.80 10.47
C ILE A 236 21.74 -3.98 11.52
N GLN A 237 21.29 -3.98 12.77
CA GLN A 237 22.02 -3.34 13.88
C GLN A 237 23.33 -4.04 14.20
N ASP A 238 23.31 -5.37 14.29
CA ASP A 238 24.49 -6.17 14.62
C ASP A 238 25.55 -6.10 13.51
N ALA A 239 25.12 -5.89 12.26
CA ALA A 239 25.97 -5.58 11.10
C ALA A 239 26.52 -4.13 11.09
N ASN A 240 26.19 -3.31 12.09
CA ASN A 240 26.53 -1.87 12.16
C ASN A 240 26.05 -1.05 10.95
N LEU A 241 24.95 -1.44 10.31
CA LEU A 241 24.39 -0.73 9.17
C LEU A 241 23.40 0.37 9.59
N GLN A 242 22.90 0.36 10.83
CA GLN A 242 21.91 1.36 11.26
C GLN A 242 22.46 2.79 11.13
N GLY A 243 21.72 3.66 10.44
CA GLY A 243 22.14 5.03 10.15
C GLY A 243 22.97 5.20 8.87
N LEU A 244 23.33 4.10 8.18
CA LEU A 244 24.02 4.17 6.89
C LEU A 244 23.19 4.98 5.88
N LYS A 245 23.86 5.92 5.22
CA LYS A 245 23.29 6.77 4.16
C LYS A 245 23.74 6.26 2.79
N TRP A 246 22.85 6.38 1.82
CA TRP A 246 23.08 6.03 0.42
C TRP A 246 22.34 7.04 -0.46
N GLY A 247 23.08 7.96 -1.08
CA GLY A 247 22.47 9.15 -1.70
C GLY A 247 21.56 9.88 -0.71
N GLY A 248 20.29 10.06 -1.06
CA GLY A 248 19.26 10.65 -0.19
C GLY A 248 18.55 9.68 0.76
N ALA A 249 18.78 8.38 0.63
CA ALA A 249 18.17 7.34 1.47
C ALA A 249 19.03 7.04 2.70
N GLN A 250 18.40 6.64 3.80
CA GLN A 250 19.10 6.25 5.02
C GLN A 250 18.40 5.09 5.74
N ILE A 251 19.17 4.14 6.27
CA ILE A 251 18.66 3.17 7.23
C ILE A 251 18.30 3.91 8.52
N SER A 252 17.02 3.90 8.92
CA SER A 252 16.54 4.73 10.03
C SER A 252 17.32 4.50 11.32
N THR A 253 17.74 5.60 11.95
CA THR A 253 18.39 5.60 13.26
C THR A 253 17.43 5.23 14.40
N LYS A 254 16.12 5.28 14.14
CA LYS A 254 15.06 4.88 15.08
C LYS A 254 14.68 3.41 14.93
N HIS A 255 14.57 2.92 13.70
CA HIS A 255 14.20 1.53 13.42
C HIS A 255 14.99 0.95 12.23
N ALA A 256 15.98 0.10 12.50
CA ALA A 256 16.89 -0.41 11.47
C ALA A 256 16.22 -1.21 10.32
N GLY A 257 15.00 -1.72 10.51
CA GLY A 257 14.21 -2.35 9.43
C GLY A 257 13.57 -1.38 8.42
N PHE A 258 13.73 -0.07 8.59
CA PHE A 258 13.14 0.97 7.73
C PHE A 258 14.23 1.73 6.98
N ILE A 259 13.97 2.03 5.70
CA ILE A 259 14.73 3.01 4.93
C ILE A 259 13.88 4.28 4.79
N VAL A 260 14.47 5.40 5.16
CA VAL A 260 13.84 6.72 5.17
C VAL A 260 14.45 7.62 4.10
N ASN A 261 13.62 8.44 3.47
CA ASN A 261 14.04 9.50 2.57
C ASN A 261 14.37 10.74 3.40
N ILE A 262 15.65 11.02 3.61
CA ILE A 262 16.10 12.14 4.44
C ILE A 262 16.47 13.38 3.61
N ASP A 263 16.77 13.20 2.32
CA ASP A 263 17.25 14.26 1.44
C ASP A 263 17.02 13.91 -0.03
N HIS A 264 15.78 14.06 -0.51
CA HIS A 264 15.42 13.88 -1.93
C HIS A 264 15.93 12.56 -2.54
N ALA A 265 15.82 11.45 -1.80
CA ALA A 265 16.22 10.12 -2.25
C ALA A 265 15.58 9.75 -3.59
N THR A 266 16.33 9.03 -4.42
CA THR A 266 15.85 8.41 -5.65
C THR A 266 15.39 6.97 -5.41
N ALA A 267 14.66 6.39 -6.36
CA ALA A 267 14.34 4.96 -6.28
C ALA A 267 15.60 4.11 -6.38
N THR A 268 16.58 4.55 -7.18
CA THR A 268 17.91 3.92 -7.28
C THR A 268 18.60 3.87 -5.92
N ASP A 269 18.60 4.97 -5.15
CA ASP A 269 19.18 4.99 -3.80
C ASP A 269 18.57 3.92 -2.88
N TYR A 270 17.24 3.76 -2.93
CA TYR A 270 16.53 2.75 -2.17
C TYR A 270 16.92 1.34 -2.61
N VAL A 271 16.90 1.06 -3.91
CA VAL A 271 17.16 -0.29 -4.45
C VAL A 271 18.62 -0.71 -4.20
N GLU A 272 19.58 0.18 -4.44
CA GLU A 272 21.00 -0.11 -4.17
C GLU A 272 21.26 -0.33 -2.68
N LEU A 273 20.64 0.47 -1.80
CA LEU A 273 20.76 0.28 -0.36
C LEU A 273 20.13 -1.04 0.11
N ILE A 274 18.98 -1.44 -0.47
CA ILE A 274 18.35 -2.74 -0.21
C ILE A 274 19.30 -3.88 -0.58
N GLN A 275 19.87 -3.85 -1.79
CA GLN A 275 20.81 -4.85 -2.26
C GLN A 275 22.05 -4.92 -1.36
N HIS A 276 22.61 -3.76 -0.98
CA HIS A 276 23.74 -3.70 -0.07
C HIS A 276 23.44 -4.35 1.30
N ILE A 277 22.26 -4.09 1.87
CA ILE A 277 21.84 -4.73 3.12
C ILE A 277 21.76 -6.25 2.95
N GLN A 278 21.14 -6.73 1.87
CA GLN A 278 21.03 -8.17 1.61
C GLN A 278 22.42 -8.84 1.50
N GLU A 279 23.34 -8.22 0.77
CA GLU A 279 24.71 -8.72 0.60
C GLU A 279 25.46 -8.81 1.93
N VAL A 280 25.40 -7.76 2.75
CA VAL A 280 26.09 -7.73 4.05
C VAL A 280 25.49 -8.76 5.01
N ILE A 281 24.17 -8.85 5.11
CA ILE A 281 23.51 -9.79 6.03
C ILE A 281 23.74 -11.24 5.61
N LEU A 282 23.72 -11.53 4.31
CA LEU A 282 24.06 -12.86 3.80
C LEU A 282 25.51 -13.22 4.12
N LYS A 283 26.44 -12.28 3.94
CA LYS A 283 27.87 -12.50 4.20
C LYS A 283 28.19 -12.70 5.68
N GLU A 284 27.59 -11.92 6.57
CA GLU A 284 27.92 -11.93 8.00
C GLU A 284 27.16 -12.99 8.79
N PHE A 285 25.90 -13.26 8.42
CA PHE A 285 25.02 -14.14 9.19
C PHE A 285 24.56 -15.38 8.42
N GLY A 286 24.83 -15.47 7.11
CA GLY A 286 24.29 -16.55 6.28
C GLY A 286 22.78 -16.51 6.10
N VAL A 287 22.13 -15.38 6.44
CA VAL A 287 20.68 -15.20 6.37
C VAL A 287 20.32 -14.47 5.09
N THR A 288 19.38 -15.03 4.32
CA THR A 288 18.83 -14.35 3.14
C THR A 288 17.64 -13.48 3.57
N LEU A 289 17.69 -12.19 3.25
CA LEU A 289 16.58 -11.27 3.48
C LEU A 289 15.72 -11.15 2.23
N GLU A 290 14.42 -11.37 2.38
CA GLU A 290 13.42 -11.14 1.32
C GLU A 290 12.76 -9.77 1.47
N PRO A 291 12.73 -8.92 0.42
CA PRO A 291 11.98 -7.67 0.47
C PRO A 291 10.47 -7.91 0.70
N GLU A 292 9.87 -7.12 1.58
CA GLU A 292 8.41 -6.99 1.73
C GLU A 292 7.90 -5.84 0.85
N VAL A 293 8.71 -4.79 0.68
CA VAL A 293 8.44 -3.69 -0.24
C VAL A 293 8.52 -4.18 -1.70
N ARG A 294 7.60 -3.71 -2.54
CA ARG A 294 7.59 -4.04 -3.97
C ARG A 294 8.31 -2.96 -4.77
N VAL A 295 9.24 -3.36 -5.63
CA VAL A 295 9.87 -2.48 -6.61
C VAL A 295 9.16 -2.66 -7.95
N ILE A 296 8.70 -1.58 -8.55
CA ILE A 296 7.91 -1.59 -9.79
C ILE A 296 8.38 -0.50 -10.76
N GLY A 297 8.08 -0.69 -12.05
CA GLY A 297 8.39 0.28 -13.10
C GLY A 297 9.60 -0.10 -13.94
N ARG A 298 9.90 0.75 -14.91
CA ARG A 298 10.94 0.54 -15.92
C ARG A 298 12.32 0.75 -15.31
N GLU A 299 13.28 -0.07 -15.74
CA GLU A 299 14.70 0.26 -15.57
C GLU A 299 15.00 1.55 -16.34
N LYS A 300 15.94 2.33 -15.80
CA LYS A 300 16.36 3.61 -16.37
C LYS A 300 17.55 3.44 -17.29
#